data_AF-A0A2W6SR48-F1
#
_entry.id   AF-A0A2W6SR48-F1
#
_cell.length_a   1.000
_cell.length_b   1.000
_cell.length_c   1.000
_cell.angle_alpha   90.00
_cell.angle_beta   90.00
_cell.angle_gamma   90.00
#
_symmetry.space_group_name_H-M   'P 1'
#
loop_
_entity.id
_entity.type
_entity.pdbx_description
1 polymer ?
#
loop_
_entity_poly.entity_id
_entity_poly.type
_entity_poly.pdbx_seq_one_letter_code
_entity_poly.pdbx_strand_id
1 'polypeptide(L)'
;MIPDLDNKFCCIANNDDFVLAALVSSYIYSGKYIPFFRFLNVSTEEDFLDSNFIDEHQISRSRSRIFNTRVNNCISRMRHCETIILIGLTEDQKSYLTFPEDIDILEIEDETDVENYLLGIASEKDILKCNAENILQSLHYAHRNNMRLEIQSYISSSTNIITEEKENGLIVIENRFDVSGILAINYASSISAEIKVIDAPKIEENDVNEYIEKWKLENDENSIEELRKLIITNITDINLDFPFVTFFTIGIPYSLIFKNAIPITHVHLYLDPDFFIFNNIYFEENEKLFSSLVFSPKFFLNEETQNVIQNLKKANYLVFELLDEEATSTNIDYAVQTLPFSVLHFCSHGGTVKGSRLKKSFRDSDGNEHIVEYDQVLSIMPERGKELIKVVLKYLPRRFDNLIWQSKELKELNYPHHVFSDMLKAISISGDKDIISRTVIKNIPNSCAIICKSFHYQAMFTTFCDNHSPLIFNNTCWSNSDIKSHFIANGTRAYIGTLWNIGNPTARESAKIFYDNIFDKPFMENFHSMQNLITEHSDKNIYIFWGLHFSTLSRGIDV
;
A
#
# COMPACT_ATOMS: atom_id res chain seq x y z
N MET A 1 0.64 -21.32 2.89
CA MET A 1 1.22 -21.52 4.25
C MET A 1 1.28 -20.15 4.89
N ILE A 2 0.90 -20.01 6.17
CA ILE A 2 1.08 -18.74 6.88
C ILE A 2 2.51 -18.80 7.47
N PRO A 3 3.37 -17.79 7.24
CA PRO A 3 4.70 -17.78 7.83
C PRO A 3 4.62 -17.47 9.32
N ASP A 4 5.46 -18.13 10.12
CA ASP A 4 5.61 -17.79 11.54
C ASP A 4 6.33 -16.43 11.69
N LEU A 5 5.89 -15.62 12.66
CA LEU A 5 6.63 -14.43 13.08
C LEU A 5 7.81 -14.80 13.99
N ASP A 6 8.99 -14.24 13.69
CA ASP A 6 10.09 -14.19 14.65
C ASP A 6 9.78 -13.10 15.68
N ASN A 7 9.59 -13.51 16.92
CA ASN A 7 9.30 -12.57 18.00
C ASN A 7 10.57 -12.10 18.72
N LYS A 8 11.75 -12.70 18.47
CA LYS A 8 12.98 -12.36 19.19
C LYS A 8 13.57 -11.04 18.71
N PHE A 9 13.56 -10.82 17.41
CA PHE A 9 14.19 -9.66 16.77
C PHE A 9 13.15 -8.78 16.07
N CYS A 10 13.32 -7.47 16.19
CA CYS A 10 12.63 -6.47 15.39
C CYS A 10 13.68 -5.55 14.73
N CYS A 11 13.68 -5.45 13.41
CA CYS A 11 14.64 -4.63 12.68
C CYS A 11 14.01 -3.32 12.20
N ILE A 12 14.74 -2.22 12.33
CA ILE A 12 14.39 -0.91 11.78
C ILE A 12 15.59 -0.44 10.97
N ALA A 13 15.43 -0.37 9.65
CA ALA A 13 16.53 -0.04 8.75
C ALA A 13 16.31 1.26 8.03
N ASN A 14 17.38 2.04 7.85
CA ASN A 14 17.38 3.15 6.92
C ASN A 14 17.06 2.62 5.51
N ASN A 15 16.08 3.23 4.85
CA ASN A 15 15.56 2.79 3.56
C ASN A 15 16.67 2.64 2.49
N ASP A 16 17.70 3.46 2.56
CA ASP A 16 18.74 3.52 1.55
C ASP A 16 19.92 2.56 1.84
N ASP A 17 20.02 2.03 3.07
CA ASP A 17 21.09 1.12 3.50
C ASP A 17 20.75 -0.35 3.21
N PHE A 18 20.36 -0.63 1.95
CA PHE A 18 19.86 -1.95 1.54
C PHE A 18 20.88 -3.09 1.67
N VAL A 19 22.18 -2.80 1.48
CA VAL A 19 23.26 -3.80 1.63
C VAL A 19 23.41 -4.19 3.10
N LEU A 20 23.47 -3.20 4.00
CA LEU A 20 23.60 -3.43 5.43
C LEU A 20 22.38 -4.18 5.98
N ALA A 21 21.18 -3.81 5.54
CA ALA A 21 19.95 -4.52 5.85
C ALA A 21 19.99 -6.00 5.40
N ALA A 22 20.53 -6.30 4.22
CA ALA A 22 20.71 -7.67 3.74
C ALA A 22 21.69 -8.47 4.61
N LEU A 23 22.83 -7.86 4.97
CA LEU A 23 23.82 -8.47 5.83
C LEU A 23 23.20 -8.84 7.17
N VAL A 24 22.59 -7.87 7.88
CA VAL A 24 21.91 -8.11 9.16
C VAL A 24 20.88 -9.23 9.03
N SER A 25 20.02 -9.18 8.02
CA SER A 25 18.98 -10.21 7.79
C SER A 25 19.58 -11.61 7.68
N SER A 26 20.67 -11.79 6.92
CA SER A 26 21.31 -13.10 6.75
C SER A 26 21.86 -13.69 8.07
N TYR A 27 22.33 -12.84 8.98
CA TYR A 27 22.87 -13.26 10.28
C TYR A 27 21.76 -13.75 11.20
N ILE A 28 20.64 -13.03 11.27
CA ILE A 28 19.58 -13.32 12.24
C ILE A 28 18.46 -14.23 11.71
N TYR A 29 18.41 -14.49 10.39
CA TYR A 29 17.37 -15.34 9.78
C TYR A 29 17.32 -16.73 10.40
N SER A 30 16.13 -17.11 10.88
CA SER A 30 15.88 -18.32 11.67
C SER A 30 14.90 -19.29 10.98
N GLY A 31 14.55 -19.03 9.71
CA GLY A 31 13.47 -19.73 9.01
C GLY A 31 12.09 -19.10 9.17
N LYS A 32 11.97 -18.07 10.00
CA LYS A 32 10.73 -17.31 10.27
C LYS A 32 10.75 -15.94 9.61
N TYR A 33 9.58 -15.33 9.46
CA TYR A 33 9.51 -13.94 9.02
C TYR A 33 9.97 -13.02 10.16
N ILE A 34 11.07 -12.31 9.93
CA ILE A 34 11.57 -11.30 10.87
C ILE A 34 10.83 -9.98 10.60
N PRO A 35 10.14 -9.41 11.60
CA PRO A 35 9.60 -8.06 11.52
C PRO A 35 10.71 -7.07 11.18
N PHE A 36 10.61 -6.50 9.98
CA PHE A 36 11.63 -5.65 9.40
C PHE A 36 10.92 -4.42 8.86
N PHE A 37 11.23 -3.25 9.43
CA PHE A 37 10.56 -1.99 9.13
C PHE A 37 11.54 -1.04 8.45
N ARG A 38 11.09 -0.39 7.36
CA ARG A 38 11.91 0.59 6.65
C ARG A 38 11.64 1.99 7.21
N PHE A 39 12.69 2.67 7.63
CA PHE A 39 12.63 4.06 8.03
C PHE A 39 13.07 4.92 6.84
N LEU A 40 12.13 5.69 6.29
CA LEU A 40 12.41 6.64 5.21
C LEU A 40 13.25 7.83 5.68
N ASN A 41 14.05 8.42 4.80
CA ASN A 41 14.85 9.60 5.13
C ASN A 41 14.03 10.72 5.75
N VAL A 42 14.63 11.41 6.71
CA VAL A 42 14.06 12.59 7.34
C VAL A 42 14.86 13.84 6.96
N SER A 43 14.18 14.97 6.86
CA SER A 43 14.83 16.24 6.48
C SER A 43 15.29 17.09 7.66
N THR A 44 14.96 16.69 8.88
CA THR A 44 15.34 17.37 10.14
C THR A 44 15.11 16.42 11.32
N GLU A 45 15.82 16.66 12.43
CA GLU A 45 15.58 16.01 13.73
C GLU A 45 14.16 16.26 14.26
N GLU A 46 13.70 15.43 15.19
CA GLU A 46 12.40 15.60 15.82
C GLU A 46 12.38 16.89 16.63
N ASP A 47 11.41 17.74 16.31
CA ASP A 47 11.10 18.97 17.03
C ASP A 47 9.74 18.87 17.72
N PHE A 48 9.42 19.85 18.57
CA PHE A 48 8.10 19.91 19.23
C PHE A 48 7.10 20.80 18.48
N LEU A 49 7.29 21.02 17.17
CA LEU A 49 6.33 21.79 16.39
C LEU A 49 5.05 20.99 16.18
N ASP A 50 3.91 21.69 16.23
CA ASP A 50 2.60 21.10 15.97
C ASP A 50 2.56 20.51 14.55
N SER A 51 1.97 19.33 14.43
CA SER A 51 1.65 18.67 13.14
C SER A 51 0.93 19.58 12.11
N ASN A 52 0.21 20.60 12.57
CA ASN A 52 -0.50 21.57 11.74
C ASN A 52 0.40 22.70 11.22
N PHE A 53 1.65 22.81 11.71
CA PHE A 53 2.61 23.77 11.18
C PHE A 53 3.09 23.30 9.80
N ILE A 54 2.81 24.10 8.78
CA ILE A 54 3.20 23.80 7.41
C ILE A 54 4.57 24.42 7.15
N ASP A 55 5.54 23.60 6.77
CA ASP A 55 6.85 23.98 6.24
C ASP A 55 7.37 22.84 5.34
N GLU A 56 8.58 23.00 4.81
CA GLU A 56 9.24 22.03 3.95
C GLU A 56 9.57 20.69 4.65
N HIS A 57 9.50 20.64 5.98
CA HIS A 57 9.77 19.46 6.80
C HIS A 57 8.52 18.75 7.29
N GLN A 58 7.33 19.36 7.18
CA GLN A 58 6.08 18.87 7.77
C GLN A 58 5.75 17.43 7.35
N ILE A 59 5.85 17.12 6.04
CA ILE A 59 5.53 15.78 5.53
C ILE A 59 6.50 14.75 6.11
N SER A 60 7.79 15.08 6.13
CA SER A 60 8.83 14.22 6.71
C SER A 60 8.56 13.94 8.18
N ARG A 61 8.37 15.01 8.99
CA ARG A 61 8.07 14.90 10.43
C ARG A 61 6.82 14.08 10.72
N SER A 62 5.72 14.41 10.05
CA SER A 62 4.45 13.71 10.25
C SER A 62 4.57 12.22 9.95
N ARG A 63 5.29 11.87 8.88
CA ARG A 63 5.53 10.48 8.49
C ARG A 63 6.37 9.74 9.54
N SER A 64 7.44 10.36 10.03
CA SER A 64 8.33 9.75 11.04
C SER A 64 7.65 9.53 12.39
N ARG A 65 6.80 10.48 12.83
CA ARG A 65 5.98 10.32 14.05
C ARG A 65 4.96 9.18 13.91
N ILE A 66 4.31 9.08 12.75
CA ILE A 66 3.39 7.98 12.44
C ILE A 66 4.15 6.65 12.40
N PHE A 67 5.32 6.62 11.78
CA PHE A 67 6.19 5.45 11.74
C PHE A 67 6.53 4.95 13.15
N ASN A 68 7.05 5.84 14.02
CA ASN A 68 7.39 5.49 15.40
C ASN A 68 6.18 4.91 16.16
N THR A 69 5.00 5.52 16.00
CA THR A 69 3.76 5.02 16.61
C THR A 69 3.42 3.60 16.11
N ARG A 70 3.51 3.37 14.80
CA ARG A 70 3.17 2.08 14.20
C ARG A 70 4.16 0.98 14.56
N VAL A 71 5.46 1.28 14.57
CA VAL A 71 6.49 0.32 15.00
C VAL A 71 6.29 -0.08 16.46
N ASN A 72 6.02 0.88 17.35
CA ASN A 72 5.71 0.55 18.76
C ASN A 72 4.46 -0.32 18.91
N ASN A 73 3.42 -0.07 18.11
CA ASN A 73 2.24 -0.94 18.09
C ASN A 73 2.58 -2.35 17.61
N CYS A 74 3.44 -2.51 16.60
CA CYS A 74 3.92 -3.81 16.14
C CYS A 74 4.75 -4.54 17.20
N ILE A 75 5.71 -3.86 17.84
CA ILE A 75 6.53 -4.42 18.92
C ILE A 75 5.65 -4.88 20.09
N SER A 76 4.68 -4.05 20.50
CA SER A 76 3.73 -4.39 21.56
C SER A 76 2.91 -5.64 21.22
N ARG A 77 2.50 -5.79 19.96
CA ARG A 77 1.75 -6.95 19.45
C ARG A 77 2.56 -8.25 19.45
N MET A 78 3.86 -8.18 19.23
CA MET A 78 4.76 -9.34 19.30
C MET A 78 4.88 -9.93 20.72
N ARG A 79 4.54 -9.15 21.76
CA ARG A 79 4.53 -9.48 23.20
C ARG A 79 5.88 -9.87 23.82
N HIS A 80 6.87 -10.30 23.04
CA HIS A 80 8.16 -10.81 23.53
C HIS A 80 9.32 -10.42 22.59
N CYS A 81 9.40 -9.15 22.20
CA CYS A 81 10.57 -8.62 21.47
C CYS A 81 11.76 -8.49 22.43
N GLU A 82 12.79 -9.32 22.23
CA GLU A 82 14.00 -9.29 23.07
C GLU A 82 14.95 -8.18 22.62
N THR A 83 15.13 -8.01 21.30
CA THR A 83 16.11 -7.06 20.76
C THR A 83 15.56 -6.30 19.56
N ILE A 84 15.71 -4.98 19.59
CA ILE A 84 15.50 -4.09 18.43
C ILE A 84 16.85 -3.82 17.80
N ILE A 85 16.97 -4.07 16.49
CA ILE A 85 18.18 -3.81 15.73
C ILE A 85 17.95 -2.59 14.84
N LEU A 86 18.68 -1.51 15.11
CA LEU A 86 18.67 -0.28 14.32
C LEU A 86 19.79 -0.36 13.28
N ILE A 87 19.45 -0.24 11.99
CA ILE A 87 20.37 -0.54 10.89
C ILE A 87 20.59 0.71 10.05
N GLY A 88 21.79 1.28 10.11
CA GLY A 88 22.20 2.44 9.31
C GLY A 88 21.41 3.73 9.57
N LEU A 89 20.68 3.84 10.68
CA LEU A 89 19.84 5.00 10.95
C LEU A 89 20.68 6.25 11.24
N THR A 90 20.30 7.37 10.62
CA THR A 90 20.90 8.68 10.91
C THR A 90 20.46 9.20 12.29
N GLU A 91 21.23 10.12 12.88
CA GLU A 91 20.84 10.79 14.13
C GLU A 91 19.46 11.45 14.04
N ASP A 92 19.17 12.11 12.90
CA ASP A 92 17.86 12.71 12.66
C ASP A 92 16.76 11.63 12.67
N GLN A 93 16.96 10.46 12.06
CA GLN A 93 15.97 9.36 12.11
C GLN A 93 15.80 8.84 13.53
N LYS A 94 16.91 8.61 14.25
CA LYS A 94 16.92 8.11 15.63
C LYS A 94 16.17 9.05 16.58
N SER A 95 16.23 10.36 16.36
CA SER A 95 15.52 11.36 17.18
C SER A 95 13.99 11.20 17.24
N TYR A 96 13.37 10.53 16.25
CA TYR A 96 11.93 10.24 16.25
C TYR A 96 11.55 8.93 16.94
N LEU A 97 12.54 8.07 17.23
CA LEU A 97 12.29 6.72 17.75
C LEU A 97 12.23 6.73 19.27
N THR A 98 11.24 6.02 19.80
CA THR A 98 11.09 5.80 21.23
C THR A 98 10.78 4.33 21.45
N PHE A 99 11.44 3.70 22.42
CA PHE A 99 11.25 2.28 22.73
C PHE A 99 11.04 2.06 24.24
N PRO A 100 10.37 0.97 24.64
CA PRO A 100 10.32 0.53 26.02
C PRO A 100 11.71 0.30 26.64
N GLU A 101 11.89 0.61 27.93
CA GLU A 101 13.18 0.47 28.64
C GLU A 101 13.64 -0.98 28.83
N ASP A 102 12.73 -1.95 28.66
CA ASP A 102 12.96 -3.38 28.89
C ASP A 102 13.40 -4.16 27.64
N ILE A 103 13.62 -3.48 26.52
CA ILE A 103 14.05 -4.09 25.25
C ILE A 103 15.49 -3.70 24.95
N ASP A 104 16.33 -4.69 24.61
CA ASP A 104 17.71 -4.43 24.22
C ASP A 104 17.74 -3.73 22.86
N ILE A 105 18.51 -2.65 22.75
CA ILE A 105 18.70 -1.92 21.48
C ILE A 105 20.11 -2.21 20.99
N LEU A 106 20.21 -2.67 19.75
CA LEU A 106 21.48 -2.90 19.06
C LEU A 106 21.57 -1.98 17.84
N GLU A 107 22.56 -1.10 17.83
CA GLU A 107 22.85 -0.21 16.70
C GLU A 107 23.92 -0.83 15.81
N ILE A 108 23.63 -0.94 14.51
CA ILE A 108 24.53 -1.43 13.46
C ILE A 108 24.73 -0.29 12.47
N GLU A 109 25.90 0.34 12.47
CA GLU A 109 26.21 1.48 11.61
C GLU A 109 26.89 1.04 10.30
N ASP A 110 27.69 -0.03 10.35
CA ASP A 110 28.44 -0.52 9.20
C ASP A 110 28.64 -2.04 9.17
N GLU A 111 29.32 -2.55 8.14
CA GLU A 111 29.58 -3.98 7.94
C GLU A 111 30.41 -4.61 9.08
N THR A 112 31.26 -3.83 9.75
CA THR A 112 32.09 -4.28 10.88
C THR A 112 31.22 -4.58 12.09
N ASP A 113 30.22 -3.74 12.34
CA ASP A 113 29.27 -3.92 13.44
C ASP A 113 28.45 -5.19 13.29
N VAL A 114 28.08 -5.55 12.05
CA VAL A 114 27.39 -6.82 11.76
C VAL A 114 28.21 -8.00 12.29
N GLU A 115 29.50 -8.06 11.98
CA GLU A 115 30.36 -9.14 12.48
C GLU A 115 30.55 -9.06 14.00
N ASN A 116 30.85 -7.88 14.54
CA ASN A 116 31.15 -7.72 15.96
C ASN A 116 29.98 -8.10 16.87
N TYR A 117 28.76 -7.72 16.49
CA TYR A 117 27.58 -7.88 17.33
C TYR A 117 26.74 -9.11 16.99
N LEU A 118 26.67 -9.52 15.73
CA LEU A 118 25.77 -10.60 15.30
C LEU A 118 26.48 -11.94 15.09
N LEU A 119 27.82 -12.00 15.08
CA LEU A 119 28.54 -13.26 14.92
C LEU A 119 28.22 -14.28 16.02
N GLY A 120 27.97 -13.85 17.25
CA GLY A 120 27.56 -14.74 18.34
C GLY A 120 26.23 -15.46 18.02
N ILE A 121 25.32 -14.80 17.32
CA ILE A 121 24.02 -15.34 16.89
C ILE A 121 24.19 -16.27 15.69
N ALA A 122 25.07 -15.91 14.75
CA ALA A 122 25.29 -16.62 13.49
C ALA A 122 26.52 -17.54 13.46
N SER A 123 27.09 -17.89 14.62
CA SER A 123 28.40 -18.56 14.72
C SER A 123 28.46 -19.92 14.03
N GLU A 124 27.33 -20.60 13.89
CA GLU A 124 27.20 -21.91 13.24
C GLU A 124 26.89 -21.81 11.73
N LYS A 125 26.69 -20.61 11.18
CA LYS A 125 26.34 -20.40 9.77
C LYS A 125 27.57 -20.33 8.88
N ASP A 126 27.52 -21.07 7.77
CA ASP A 126 28.50 -20.97 6.69
C ASP A 126 28.46 -19.59 6.02
N ILE A 127 29.56 -19.21 5.36
CA ILE A 127 29.70 -17.90 4.72
C ILE A 127 29.43 -18.00 3.22
N LEU A 128 28.49 -17.18 2.73
CA LEU A 128 28.27 -16.93 1.31
C LEU A 128 28.88 -15.59 0.91
N LYS A 129 29.90 -15.64 0.07
CA LYS A 129 30.55 -14.45 -0.47
C LYS A 129 29.78 -13.95 -1.69
N CYS A 130 29.43 -12.67 -1.70
CA CYS A 130 28.63 -12.08 -2.78
C CYS A 130 29.03 -10.63 -3.08
N ASN A 131 28.51 -10.08 -4.17
CA ASN A 131 28.63 -8.67 -4.50
C ASN A 131 27.32 -7.92 -4.16
N ALA A 132 27.41 -6.60 -4.01
CA ALA A 132 26.25 -5.77 -3.70
C ALA A 132 25.19 -5.76 -4.81
N GLU A 133 25.59 -5.94 -6.08
CA GLU A 133 24.68 -5.93 -7.23
C GLU A 133 23.68 -7.11 -7.22
N ASN A 134 24.11 -8.28 -6.74
CA ASN A 134 23.30 -9.50 -6.66
C ASN A 134 22.86 -9.81 -5.22
N ILE A 135 22.77 -8.80 -4.36
CA ILE A 135 22.54 -9.00 -2.93
C ILE A 135 21.21 -9.69 -2.65
N LEU A 136 20.15 -9.40 -3.44
CA LEU A 136 18.83 -10.01 -3.25
C LEU A 136 18.84 -11.51 -3.57
N GLN A 137 19.45 -11.92 -4.70
CA GLN A 137 19.58 -13.34 -5.02
C GLN A 137 20.47 -14.07 -4.01
N SER A 138 21.55 -13.41 -3.58
CA SER A 138 22.50 -13.97 -2.62
C SER A 138 21.86 -14.13 -1.24
N LEU A 139 21.10 -13.14 -0.77
CA LEU A 139 20.36 -13.20 0.49
C LEU A 139 19.34 -14.35 0.49
N HIS A 140 18.58 -14.49 -0.59
CA HIS A 140 17.60 -15.56 -0.71
C HIS A 140 18.26 -16.95 -0.64
N TYR A 141 19.38 -17.13 -1.35
CA TYR A 141 20.15 -18.37 -1.28
C TYR A 141 20.76 -18.61 0.10
N ALA A 142 21.28 -17.56 0.73
CA ALA A 142 21.81 -17.65 2.09
C ALA A 142 20.73 -18.09 3.08
N HIS A 143 19.53 -17.53 3.00
CA HIS A 143 18.40 -17.94 3.83
C HIS A 143 18.04 -19.43 3.64
N ARG A 144 18.00 -19.91 2.39
CA ARG A 144 17.69 -21.31 2.10
C ARG A 144 18.74 -22.30 2.60
N ASN A 145 20.00 -21.90 2.58
CA ASN A 145 21.12 -22.76 2.97
C ASN A 145 21.62 -22.47 4.39
N ASN A 146 20.89 -21.67 5.17
CA ASN A 146 21.28 -21.24 6.51
C ASN A 146 22.70 -20.65 6.58
N MET A 147 23.04 -19.79 5.61
CA MET A 147 24.32 -19.11 5.48
C MET A 147 24.20 -17.64 5.88
N ARG A 148 25.34 -17.03 6.21
CA ARG A 148 25.49 -15.57 6.38
C ARG A 148 26.24 -14.97 5.20
N LEU A 149 25.93 -13.72 4.88
CA LEU A 149 26.55 -13.01 3.77
C LEU A 149 27.87 -12.34 4.17
N GLU A 150 28.81 -12.27 3.23
CA GLU A 150 30.03 -11.46 3.29
C GLU A 150 30.19 -10.73 1.94
N ILE A 151 30.29 -9.39 1.94
CA ILE A 151 30.46 -8.61 0.71
C ILE A 151 31.91 -8.66 0.24
N GLN A 152 32.13 -8.99 -1.04
CA GLN A 152 33.44 -8.95 -1.67
C GLN A 152 33.40 -8.24 -3.02
N SER A 153 34.24 -7.22 -3.18
CA SER A 153 34.26 -6.35 -4.37
C SER A 153 34.86 -6.98 -5.64
N TYR A 154 35.56 -8.12 -5.51
CA TYR A 154 36.27 -8.76 -6.63
C TYR A 154 35.59 -10.03 -7.19
N ILE A 155 34.44 -10.42 -6.66
CA ILE A 155 33.70 -11.59 -7.17
C ILE A 155 32.93 -11.15 -8.43
N SER A 156 33.23 -11.79 -9.56
CA SER A 156 32.46 -11.59 -10.80
C SER A 156 31.00 -11.97 -10.56
N SER A 157 30.08 -11.12 -11.04
CA SER A 157 28.61 -11.18 -10.89
C SER A 157 27.91 -12.47 -11.40
N SER A 158 28.66 -13.51 -11.74
CA SER A 158 28.23 -14.69 -12.48
C SER A 158 28.20 -15.99 -11.67
N THR A 159 28.13 -15.95 -10.34
CA THR A 159 27.66 -17.13 -9.62
C THR A 159 26.19 -17.31 -9.97
N ASN A 160 25.92 -18.16 -10.97
CA ASN A 160 24.58 -18.66 -11.23
C ASN A 160 24.14 -19.47 -10.00
N ILE A 161 23.54 -18.77 -9.06
CA ILE A 161 22.87 -19.35 -7.92
C ILE A 161 21.61 -20.01 -8.48
N ILE A 162 21.68 -21.32 -8.72
CA ILE A 162 20.55 -22.12 -9.20
C ILE A 162 19.83 -22.65 -7.97
N THR A 163 18.58 -22.23 -7.78
CA THR A 163 17.64 -22.88 -6.88
C THR A 163 17.00 -24.05 -7.62
N GLU A 164 17.26 -25.29 -7.19
CA GLU A 164 16.86 -26.50 -7.93
C GLU A 164 15.41 -26.96 -7.67
N GLU A 165 14.66 -26.32 -6.77
CA GLU A 165 13.31 -26.78 -6.40
C GLU A 165 12.23 -25.76 -6.80
N LYS A 166 11.17 -26.21 -7.49
CA LYS A 166 9.97 -25.40 -7.70
C LYS A 166 9.16 -25.39 -6.40
N GLU A 167 9.33 -24.36 -5.60
CA GLU A 167 8.67 -24.25 -4.30
C GLU A 167 7.30 -23.53 -4.36
N ASN A 168 6.70 -23.28 -3.20
CA ASN A 168 5.26 -23.03 -2.92
C ASN A 168 4.59 -21.89 -3.72
N GLY A 169 5.37 -21.00 -4.33
CA GLY A 169 4.92 -19.87 -5.14
C GLY A 169 6.11 -19.06 -5.67
N LEU A 170 5.82 -18.00 -6.42
CA LEU A 170 6.85 -17.09 -6.96
C LEU A 170 6.63 -15.66 -6.45
N ILE A 171 7.69 -15.05 -5.95
CA ILE A 171 7.73 -13.64 -5.54
C ILE A 171 8.53 -12.85 -6.58
N VAL A 172 7.86 -11.92 -7.26
CA VAL A 172 8.50 -11.04 -8.25
C VAL A 172 8.77 -9.69 -7.61
N ILE A 173 10.02 -9.21 -7.70
CA ILE A 173 10.50 -8.03 -6.98
C ILE A 173 11.03 -7.02 -8.00
N GLU A 174 10.40 -5.85 -8.08
CA GLU A 174 10.96 -4.70 -8.77
C GLU A 174 12.16 -4.17 -7.97
N ASN A 175 13.38 -4.35 -8.49
CA ASN A 175 14.59 -3.94 -7.80
C ASN A 175 14.76 -2.42 -7.85
N ARG A 176 14.78 -1.81 -6.66
CA ARG A 176 14.94 -0.37 -6.46
C ARG A 176 16.19 0.00 -5.66
N PHE A 177 17.01 -0.98 -5.28
CA PHE A 177 18.17 -0.78 -4.41
C PHE A 177 17.82 -0.08 -3.09
N ASP A 178 16.64 -0.41 -2.53
CA ASP A 178 16.17 0.04 -1.22
C ASP A 178 15.79 -1.17 -0.36
N VAL A 179 15.52 -0.93 0.93
CA VAL A 179 15.17 -1.97 1.91
C VAL A 179 13.93 -2.79 1.50
N SER A 180 13.06 -2.28 0.62
CA SER A 180 11.83 -3.00 0.25
C SER A 180 12.10 -4.34 -0.46
N GLY A 181 13.24 -4.45 -1.17
CA GLY A 181 13.71 -5.72 -1.71
C GLY A 181 14.02 -6.74 -0.62
N ILE A 182 14.63 -6.31 0.49
CA ILE A 182 14.95 -7.17 1.65
C ILE A 182 13.68 -7.69 2.31
N LEU A 183 12.65 -6.83 2.44
CA LEU A 183 11.34 -7.23 2.96
C LEU A 183 10.72 -8.36 2.13
N ALA A 184 10.81 -8.23 0.80
CA ALA A 184 10.30 -9.24 -0.13
C ALA A 184 11.08 -10.55 -0.03
N ILE A 185 12.41 -10.51 0.13
CA ILE A 185 13.24 -11.71 0.35
C ILE A 185 12.90 -12.38 1.68
N ASN A 186 12.81 -11.63 2.77
CA ASN A 186 12.44 -12.16 4.10
C ASN A 186 11.09 -12.86 4.03
N TYR A 187 10.11 -12.24 3.36
CA TYR A 187 8.81 -12.84 3.13
C TYR A 187 8.91 -14.11 2.26
N ALA A 188 9.56 -14.05 1.10
CA ALA A 188 9.71 -15.21 0.20
C ALA A 188 10.37 -16.40 0.90
N SER A 189 11.46 -16.15 1.65
CA SER A 189 12.17 -17.17 2.41
C SER A 189 11.29 -17.79 3.50
N SER A 190 10.49 -16.98 4.22
CA SER A 190 9.62 -17.47 5.30
C SER A 190 8.48 -18.40 4.84
N ILE A 191 8.16 -18.40 3.55
CA ILE A 191 7.13 -19.26 2.97
C ILE A 191 7.69 -20.30 1.99
N SER A 192 9.03 -20.38 1.87
CA SER A 192 9.71 -21.20 0.88
C SER A 192 9.14 -20.94 -0.52
N ALA A 193 9.23 -19.70 -0.98
CA ALA A 193 8.84 -19.30 -2.33
C ALA A 193 10.07 -18.96 -3.17
N GLU A 194 10.01 -19.25 -4.47
CA GLU A 194 11.01 -18.78 -5.42
C GLU A 194 10.95 -17.27 -5.56
N ILE A 195 12.07 -16.67 -5.96
CA ILE A 195 12.12 -15.24 -6.28
C ILE A 195 12.46 -15.00 -7.75
N LYS A 196 11.97 -13.88 -8.26
CA LYS A 196 12.45 -13.28 -9.50
C LYS A 196 12.65 -11.79 -9.29
N VAL A 197 13.91 -11.38 -9.29
CA VAL A 197 14.29 -9.97 -9.27
C VAL A 197 14.25 -9.44 -10.70
N ILE A 198 13.51 -8.35 -10.92
CA ILE A 198 13.39 -7.67 -12.20
C ILE A 198 13.82 -6.20 -12.05
N ASP A 199 14.23 -5.57 -13.14
CA ASP A 199 14.46 -4.13 -13.13
C ASP A 199 13.16 -3.38 -12.85
N ALA A 200 13.23 -2.34 -12.01
CA ALA A 200 12.09 -1.47 -11.78
C ALA A 200 11.62 -0.84 -13.12
N PRO A 201 10.31 -0.87 -13.41
CA PRO A 201 9.76 -0.23 -14.60
C PRO A 201 10.09 1.27 -14.64
N LYS A 202 10.41 1.78 -15.84
CA LYS A 202 10.68 3.22 -16.06
C LYS A 202 9.39 4.01 -16.30
N ILE A 203 8.35 3.71 -15.54
CA ILE A 203 7.03 4.32 -15.61
C ILE A 203 6.48 4.45 -14.19
N GLU A 204 5.85 5.57 -13.87
CA GLU A 204 5.23 5.77 -12.56
C GLU A 204 3.77 5.31 -12.55
N GLU A 205 3.22 5.03 -11.38
CA GLU A 205 1.83 4.58 -11.22
C GLU A 205 0.81 5.56 -11.85
N ASN A 206 1.04 6.87 -11.72
CA ASN A 206 0.18 7.89 -12.31
C ASN A 206 0.12 7.76 -13.83
N ASP A 207 1.27 7.54 -14.49
CA ASP A 207 1.34 7.35 -15.93
C ASP A 207 0.60 6.07 -16.35
N VAL A 208 0.72 5.00 -15.56
CA VAL A 208 -0.03 3.74 -15.78
C VAL A 208 -1.53 3.99 -15.75
N ASN A 209 -2.01 4.73 -14.75
CA ASN A 209 -3.42 5.09 -14.64
C ASN A 209 -3.87 5.94 -15.84
N GLU A 210 -3.07 6.90 -16.29
CA GLU A 210 -3.36 7.70 -17.50
C GLU A 210 -3.46 6.84 -18.77
N TYR A 211 -2.57 5.86 -18.96
CA TYR A 211 -2.66 4.93 -20.09
C TYR A 211 -3.95 4.09 -20.05
N ILE A 212 -4.36 3.63 -18.86
CA ILE A 212 -5.60 2.88 -18.68
C ILE A 212 -6.83 3.77 -18.92
N GLU A 213 -6.79 5.03 -18.46
CA GLU A 213 -7.85 6.02 -18.73
C GLU A 213 -8.01 6.29 -20.22
N LYS A 214 -6.94 6.59 -20.95
CA LYS A 214 -6.99 6.79 -22.41
C LYS A 214 -7.54 5.57 -23.13
N TRP A 215 -7.09 4.38 -22.73
CA TRP A 215 -7.61 3.14 -23.31
C TRP A 215 -9.12 2.97 -23.08
N LYS A 216 -9.60 3.14 -21.84
CA LYS A 216 -10.98 2.78 -21.47
C LYS A 216 -12.00 3.89 -21.67
N LEU A 217 -11.60 5.15 -21.58
CA LEU A 217 -12.50 6.30 -21.71
C LEU A 217 -12.44 6.93 -23.11
N GLU A 218 -11.27 6.93 -23.74
CA GLU A 218 -11.07 7.53 -25.07
C GLU A 218 -11.10 6.49 -26.21
N ASN A 219 -11.17 5.19 -25.86
CA ASN A 219 -11.08 4.06 -26.80
C ASN A 219 -9.76 4.04 -27.59
N ASP A 220 -8.66 4.51 -26.98
CA ASP A 220 -7.33 4.46 -27.58
C ASP A 220 -6.66 3.11 -27.31
N GLU A 221 -6.87 2.15 -28.21
CA GLU A 221 -6.24 0.82 -28.14
C GLU A 221 -4.70 0.88 -28.22
N ASN A 222 -4.10 1.97 -28.71
CA ASN A 222 -2.64 2.09 -28.71
C ASN A 222 -2.08 2.28 -27.30
N SER A 223 -2.82 2.98 -26.42
CA SER A 223 -2.38 3.26 -25.05
C SER A 223 -2.09 1.98 -24.25
N ILE A 224 -2.92 0.93 -24.38
CA ILE A 224 -2.68 -0.34 -23.68
C ILE A 224 -1.50 -1.12 -24.27
N GLU A 225 -1.28 -1.04 -25.58
CA GLU A 225 -0.14 -1.68 -26.23
C GLU A 225 1.19 -0.98 -25.90
N GLU A 226 1.18 0.35 -25.77
CA GLU A 226 2.32 1.13 -25.29
C GLU A 226 2.65 0.80 -23.83
N LEU A 227 1.64 0.79 -22.95
CA LEU A 227 1.80 0.37 -21.56
C LEU A 227 2.40 -1.04 -21.46
N ARG A 228 1.89 -1.98 -22.27
CA ARG A 228 2.45 -3.35 -22.35
C ARG A 228 3.92 -3.33 -22.76
N LYS A 229 4.32 -2.55 -23.78
CA LYS A 229 5.73 -2.46 -24.20
C LYS A 229 6.65 -1.93 -23.10
N LEU A 230 6.17 -0.95 -22.34
CA LEU A 230 6.94 -0.36 -21.23
C LEU A 230 7.16 -1.37 -20.10
N ILE A 231 6.21 -2.27 -19.85
CA ILE A 231 6.29 -3.27 -18.78
C ILE A 231 6.97 -4.56 -19.25
N ILE A 232 6.66 -5.04 -20.46
CA ILE A 232 7.00 -6.41 -20.92
C ILE A 232 8.50 -6.67 -20.94
N THR A 233 9.31 -5.64 -21.22
CA THR A 233 10.78 -5.74 -21.30
C THR A 233 11.39 -6.35 -20.03
N ASN A 234 10.75 -6.14 -18.88
CA ASN A 234 11.27 -6.58 -17.58
C ASN A 234 10.68 -7.92 -17.10
N ILE A 235 9.74 -8.52 -17.85
CA ILE A 235 8.96 -9.68 -17.39
C ILE A 235 8.85 -10.82 -18.41
N THR A 236 9.53 -10.74 -19.55
CA THR A 236 9.44 -11.74 -20.63
C THR A 236 9.89 -13.14 -20.22
N ASP A 237 10.76 -13.26 -19.23
CA ASP A 237 11.34 -14.51 -18.76
C ASP A 237 10.66 -15.07 -17.50
N ILE A 238 9.57 -14.46 -17.04
CA ILE A 238 8.79 -14.95 -15.92
C ILE A 238 7.99 -16.19 -16.35
N ASN A 239 8.36 -17.34 -15.79
CA ASN A 239 7.58 -18.56 -15.92
C ASN A 239 6.46 -18.58 -14.88
N LEU A 240 5.20 -18.76 -15.31
CA LEU A 240 4.02 -18.83 -14.44
C LEU A 240 3.63 -20.26 -14.04
N ASP A 241 4.56 -21.21 -14.13
CA ASP A 241 4.35 -22.59 -13.67
C ASP A 241 4.50 -22.72 -12.14
N PHE A 242 3.66 -21.97 -11.42
CA PHE A 242 3.60 -21.90 -9.96
C PHE A 242 2.15 -21.84 -9.46
N PRO A 243 1.88 -22.25 -8.21
CA PRO A 243 0.53 -22.14 -7.63
C PRO A 243 0.01 -20.70 -7.55
N PHE A 244 0.91 -19.74 -7.35
CA PHE A 244 0.59 -18.31 -7.35
C PHE A 244 1.83 -17.46 -7.62
N VAL A 245 1.59 -16.17 -7.93
CA VAL A 245 2.63 -15.13 -7.98
C VAL A 245 2.22 -13.93 -7.14
N THR A 246 3.14 -13.40 -6.34
CA THR A 246 2.99 -12.09 -5.68
C THR A 246 3.99 -11.10 -6.24
N PHE A 247 3.50 -9.98 -6.77
CA PHE A 247 4.33 -8.89 -7.27
C PHE A 247 4.53 -7.82 -6.21
N PHE A 248 5.79 -7.55 -5.88
CA PHE A 248 6.22 -6.39 -5.13
C PHE A 248 6.49 -5.26 -6.14
N THR A 249 5.55 -4.33 -6.24
CA THR A 249 5.47 -3.36 -7.33
C THR A 249 5.17 -1.93 -6.86
N ILE A 250 5.62 -0.94 -7.63
CA ILE A 250 5.28 0.49 -7.45
C ILE A 250 3.84 0.85 -7.81
N GLY A 251 3.01 -0.11 -8.24
CA GLY A 251 1.63 0.15 -8.65
C GLY A 251 1.21 -0.53 -9.95
N ILE A 252 2.08 -1.30 -10.59
CA ILE A 252 1.82 -1.90 -11.90
C ILE A 252 0.76 -3.01 -11.77
N PRO A 253 -0.32 -2.99 -12.58
CA PRO A 253 -1.36 -4.00 -12.55
C PRO A 253 -0.94 -5.25 -13.33
N TYR A 254 0.04 -6.00 -12.82
CA TYR A 254 0.56 -7.21 -13.50
C TYR A 254 -0.51 -8.25 -13.81
N SER A 255 -1.53 -8.37 -12.95
CA SER A 255 -2.71 -9.21 -13.24
C SER A 255 -3.45 -8.85 -14.54
N LEU A 256 -3.48 -7.57 -14.95
CA LEU A 256 -4.01 -7.13 -16.25
C LEU A 256 -3.11 -7.60 -17.41
N ILE A 257 -1.79 -7.52 -17.23
CA ILE A 257 -0.79 -7.86 -18.25
C ILE A 257 -0.74 -9.37 -18.50
N PHE A 258 -0.65 -10.14 -17.41
CA PHE A 258 -0.69 -11.61 -17.43
C PHE A 258 -2.10 -12.19 -17.53
N LYS A 259 -3.12 -11.33 -17.60
CA LYS A 259 -4.53 -11.70 -17.78
C LYS A 259 -5.03 -12.72 -16.76
N ASN A 260 -4.58 -12.60 -15.51
CA ASN A 260 -4.87 -13.54 -14.43
C ASN A 260 -4.68 -15.01 -14.84
N ALA A 261 -3.60 -15.35 -15.57
CA ALA A 261 -3.36 -16.73 -16.03
C ALA A 261 -3.24 -17.74 -14.88
N ILE A 262 -2.76 -17.28 -13.73
CA ILE A 262 -2.73 -17.99 -12.44
C ILE A 262 -3.20 -17.01 -11.35
N PRO A 263 -3.36 -17.44 -10.09
CA PRO A 263 -3.62 -16.51 -8.98
C PRO A 263 -2.47 -15.51 -8.82
N ILE A 264 -2.80 -14.21 -8.90
CA ILE A 264 -1.83 -13.11 -8.83
C ILE A 264 -2.24 -12.14 -7.71
N THR A 265 -1.30 -11.81 -6.84
CA THR A 265 -1.45 -10.79 -5.78
C THR A 265 -0.39 -9.69 -5.91
N HIS A 266 -0.60 -8.56 -5.24
CA HIS A 266 0.31 -7.42 -5.28
C HIS A 266 0.60 -6.90 -3.87
N VAL A 267 1.83 -6.45 -3.66
CA VAL A 267 2.28 -5.67 -2.50
C VAL A 267 2.82 -4.35 -3.03
N HIS A 268 2.33 -3.24 -2.51
CA HIS A 268 2.68 -1.92 -3.02
C HIS A 268 3.93 -1.37 -2.33
N LEU A 269 5.01 -1.16 -3.09
CA LEU A 269 6.31 -0.75 -2.56
C LEU A 269 6.31 0.63 -1.88
N TYR A 270 5.40 1.53 -2.29
CA TYR A 270 5.29 2.85 -1.66
C TYR A 270 4.24 2.97 -0.55
N LEU A 271 3.45 1.93 -0.27
CA LEU A 271 2.36 1.99 0.72
C LEU A 271 2.68 1.05 1.89
N ASP A 272 3.78 1.36 2.60
CA ASP A 272 4.15 0.70 3.86
C ASP A 272 4.17 -0.84 3.77
N PRO A 273 4.95 -1.43 2.83
CA PRO A 273 4.97 -2.87 2.57
C PRO A 273 5.43 -3.71 3.78
N ASP A 274 6.28 -3.14 4.63
CA ASP A 274 6.70 -3.70 5.92
C ASP A 274 5.51 -3.92 6.86
N PHE A 275 4.76 -2.86 7.15
CA PHE A 275 3.56 -2.95 7.97
C PHE A 275 2.47 -3.80 7.31
N PHE A 276 2.36 -3.76 5.99
CA PHE A 276 1.40 -4.57 5.23
C PHE A 276 1.66 -6.08 5.43
N ILE A 277 2.91 -6.52 5.32
CA ILE A 277 3.28 -7.93 5.53
C ILE A 277 3.08 -8.31 6.99
N PHE A 278 3.62 -7.52 7.93
CA PHE A 278 3.47 -7.79 9.36
C PHE A 278 2.00 -7.94 9.76
N ASN A 279 1.15 -6.99 9.35
CA ASN A 279 -0.28 -7.02 9.67
C ASN A 279 -0.96 -8.24 9.05
N ASN A 280 -0.65 -8.60 7.80
CA ASN A 280 -1.20 -9.81 7.19
C ASN A 280 -0.87 -11.06 8.00
N ILE A 281 0.37 -11.22 8.45
CA ILE A 281 0.77 -12.39 9.23
C ILE A 281 0.13 -12.36 10.63
N TYR A 282 0.28 -11.25 11.35
CA TYR A 282 -0.19 -11.11 12.73
C TYR A 282 -1.70 -11.34 12.86
N PHE A 283 -2.51 -10.66 12.04
CA PHE A 283 -3.97 -10.71 12.12
C PHE A 283 -4.57 -11.99 11.53
N GLU A 284 -3.83 -12.73 10.70
CA GLU A 284 -4.28 -14.06 10.26
C GLU A 284 -4.26 -15.07 11.42
N GLU A 285 -3.26 -14.98 12.30
CA GLU A 285 -3.03 -15.95 13.37
C GLU A 285 -3.64 -15.56 14.73
N ASN A 286 -3.52 -14.29 15.12
CA ASN A 286 -3.67 -13.89 16.52
C ASN A 286 -5.03 -13.25 16.85
N GLU A 287 -5.63 -12.53 15.90
CA GLU A 287 -6.81 -11.72 16.16
C GLU A 287 -7.92 -12.02 15.15
N LYS A 288 -8.92 -12.78 15.61
CA LYS A 288 -10.12 -13.07 14.85
C LYS A 288 -11.25 -12.15 15.29
N LEU A 289 -11.89 -11.55 14.31
CA LEU A 289 -13.02 -10.68 14.50
C LEU A 289 -14.17 -11.15 13.59
N PHE A 290 -15.38 -11.04 14.10
CA PHE A 290 -16.58 -11.55 13.43
C PHE A 290 -17.60 -10.43 13.23
N SER A 291 -17.12 -9.28 12.78
CA SER A 291 -17.94 -8.14 12.37
C SER A 291 -17.59 -7.70 10.95
N SER A 292 -18.57 -7.15 10.25
CA SER A 292 -18.41 -6.67 8.88
C SER A 292 -19.23 -5.41 8.63
N LEU A 293 -18.79 -4.61 7.67
CA LEU A 293 -19.48 -3.45 7.16
C LEU A 293 -19.92 -3.70 5.72
N VAL A 294 -21.19 -3.46 5.42
CA VAL A 294 -21.70 -3.49 4.05
C VAL A 294 -22.31 -2.13 3.74
N PHE A 295 -21.74 -1.43 2.77
CA PHE A 295 -22.12 -0.09 2.39
C PHE A 295 -22.78 -0.07 1.01
N SER A 296 -24.00 0.48 0.92
CA SER A 296 -24.63 0.79 -0.36
C SER A 296 -25.71 1.88 -0.26
N PRO A 297 -25.60 2.96 -1.05
CA PRO A 297 -26.69 3.94 -1.22
C PRO A 297 -27.91 3.43 -1.99
N LYS A 298 -27.93 2.17 -2.44
CA LYS A 298 -28.99 1.56 -3.25
C LYS A 298 -29.27 2.30 -4.56
N PHE A 299 -28.22 2.63 -5.31
CA PHE A 299 -28.37 3.27 -6.62
C PHE A 299 -28.84 2.30 -7.70
N PHE A 300 -28.70 0.99 -7.50
CA PHE A 300 -29.10 -0.02 -8.47
C PHE A 300 -30.32 -0.81 -7.98
N LEU A 301 -31.22 -1.17 -8.91
CA LEU A 301 -32.41 -1.97 -8.60
C LEU A 301 -32.04 -3.37 -8.09
N ASN A 302 -30.93 -3.94 -8.59
CA ASN A 302 -30.41 -5.24 -8.20
C ASN A 302 -28.91 -5.10 -7.88
N GLU A 303 -28.55 -5.30 -6.62
CA GLU A 303 -27.19 -5.18 -6.09
C GLU A 303 -26.74 -6.49 -5.45
N GLU A 304 -25.43 -6.68 -5.29
CA GLU A 304 -24.83 -7.83 -4.63
C GLU A 304 -25.04 -7.85 -3.11
N THR A 305 -25.38 -6.70 -2.52
CA THR A 305 -25.33 -6.47 -1.06
C THR A 305 -26.12 -7.52 -0.27
N GLN A 306 -27.28 -7.96 -0.78
CA GLN A 306 -28.08 -8.98 -0.11
C GLN A 306 -27.39 -10.34 -0.04
N ASN A 307 -26.71 -10.77 -1.11
CA ASN A 307 -25.94 -12.02 -1.13
C ASN A 307 -24.74 -11.92 -0.17
N VAL A 308 -24.01 -10.81 -0.21
CA VAL A 308 -22.88 -10.52 0.69
C VAL A 308 -23.31 -10.61 2.15
N ILE A 309 -24.38 -9.90 2.52
CA ILE A 309 -24.93 -9.90 3.89
C ILE A 309 -25.35 -11.31 4.31
N GLN A 310 -26.03 -12.06 3.44
CA GLN A 310 -26.47 -13.42 3.74
C GLN A 310 -25.30 -14.38 3.98
N ASN A 311 -24.26 -14.33 3.15
CA ASN A 311 -23.07 -15.17 3.31
C ASN A 311 -22.34 -14.86 4.62
N LEU A 312 -22.17 -13.57 4.96
CA LEU A 312 -21.55 -13.16 6.22
C LEU A 312 -22.38 -13.57 7.45
N LYS A 313 -23.70 -13.33 7.44
CA LYS A 313 -24.59 -13.73 8.54
C LYS A 313 -24.65 -15.25 8.74
N LYS A 314 -24.67 -16.03 7.65
CA LYS A 314 -24.61 -17.51 7.71
C LYS A 314 -23.31 -18.02 8.33
N ALA A 315 -22.25 -17.22 8.30
CA ALA A 315 -20.98 -17.51 8.95
C ALA A 315 -20.85 -16.82 10.32
N ASN A 316 -21.96 -16.41 10.94
CA ASN A 316 -22.03 -15.81 12.27
C ASN A 316 -21.29 -14.46 12.43
N TYR A 317 -21.24 -13.66 11.37
CA TYR A 317 -20.76 -12.29 11.47
C TYR A 317 -21.86 -11.33 11.94
N LEU A 318 -21.50 -10.40 12.82
CA LEU A 318 -22.26 -9.18 13.08
C LEU A 318 -22.11 -8.23 11.88
N VAL A 319 -23.15 -8.14 11.05
CA VAL A 319 -23.14 -7.30 9.86
C VAL A 319 -23.74 -5.94 10.15
N PHE A 320 -22.90 -4.90 10.08
CA PHE A 320 -23.31 -3.50 10.11
C PHE A 320 -23.70 -3.05 8.70
N GLU A 321 -25.01 -2.91 8.49
CA GLU A 321 -25.62 -2.56 7.21
C GLU A 321 -25.76 -1.04 7.08
N LEU A 322 -24.88 -0.39 6.32
CA LEU A 322 -24.98 1.02 5.95
C LEU A 322 -25.66 1.12 4.58
N LEU A 323 -26.97 0.90 4.57
CA LEU A 323 -27.77 0.78 3.37
C LEU A 323 -28.75 1.94 3.18
N ASP A 324 -29.02 2.29 1.93
CA ASP A 324 -29.99 3.31 1.54
C ASP A 324 -29.71 4.64 2.28
N GLU A 325 -30.69 5.19 3.01
CA GLU A 325 -30.56 6.43 3.79
C GLU A 325 -29.46 6.39 4.86
N GLU A 326 -29.03 5.20 5.32
CA GLU A 326 -27.91 5.06 6.26
C GLU A 326 -26.54 5.10 5.57
N ALA A 327 -26.49 4.99 4.24
CA ALA A 327 -25.26 5.05 3.44
C ALA A 327 -24.80 6.50 3.23
N THR A 328 -24.63 7.23 4.33
CA THR A 328 -24.16 8.62 4.34
C THR A 328 -22.64 8.68 4.51
N SER A 329 -22.05 9.76 4.01
CA SER A 329 -20.63 10.09 4.20
C SER A 329 -20.25 10.12 5.69
N THR A 330 -21.11 10.66 6.56
CA THR A 330 -20.89 10.67 8.02
C THR A 330 -20.87 9.28 8.63
N ASN A 331 -21.82 8.41 8.26
CA ASN A 331 -21.91 7.08 8.84
C ASN A 331 -20.73 6.21 8.43
N ILE A 332 -20.30 6.26 7.17
CA ILE A 332 -19.13 5.48 6.72
C ILE A 332 -17.83 6.03 7.31
N ASP A 333 -17.64 7.36 7.35
CA ASP A 333 -16.45 7.98 7.96
C ASP A 333 -16.33 7.55 9.42
N TYR A 334 -17.41 7.64 10.18
CA TYR A 334 -17.45 7.21 11.57
C TYR A 334 -17.21 5.69 11.71
N ALA A 335 -17.90 4.87 10.93
CA ALA A 335 -17.80 3.41 11.02
C ALA A 335 -16.37 2.93 10.73
N VAL A 336 -15.75 3.45 9.67
CA VAL A 336 -14.38 3.08 9.26
C VAL A 336 -13.34 3.47 10.32
N GLN A 337 -13.54 4.59 11.03
CA GLN A 337 -12.60 5.06 12.06
C GLN A 337 -12.78 4.40 13.43
N THR A 338 -13.98 3.90 13.75
CA THR A 338 -14.34 3.53 15.14
C THR A 338 -14.80 2.09 15.33
N LEU A 339 -15.30 1.43 14.29
CA LEU A 339 -15.75 0.05 14.41
C LEU A 339 -14.61 -0.89 14.03
N PRO A 340 -14.32 -1.91 14.84
CA PRO A 340 -13.52 -3.04 14.37
C PRO A 340 -14.40 -3.86 13.41
N PHE A 341 -13.86 -4.22 12.24
CA PHE A 341 -14.48 -5.13 11.27
C PHE A 341 -13.41 -5.96 10.53
N SER A 342 -13.75 -7.15 10.07
CA SER A 342 -12.85 -7.97 9.24
C SER A 342 -13.09 -7.80 7.75
N VAL A 343 -14.26 -7.28 7.37
CA VAL A 343 -14.63 -7.05 5.98
C VAL A 343 -15.38 -5.73 5.86
N LEU A 344 -15.02 -4.92 4.86
CA LEU A 344 -15.83 -3.80 4.38
C LEU A 344 -16.11 -4.00 2.88
N HIS A 345 -17.38 -4.11 2.54
CA HIS A 345 -17.86 -4.16 1.16
C HIS A 345 -18.45 -2.83 0.74
N PHE A 346 -17.95 -2.23 -0.34
CA PHE A 346 -18.56 -1.09 -0.99
C PHE A 346 -19.31 -1.52 -2.25
N CYS A 347 -20.60 -1.18 -2.32
CA CYS A 347 -21.42 -1.22 -3.53
C CYS A 347 -21.92 0.20 -3.81
N SER A 348 -21.28 0.92 -4.73
CA SER A 348 -21.67 2.29 -5.09
C SER A 348 -21.04 2.72 -6.42
N HIS A 349 -21.38 3.92 -6.87
CA HIS A 349 -20.58 4.64 -7.86
C HIS A 349 -19.31 5.23 -7.22
N GLY A 350 -18.28 5.39 -8.05
CA GLY A 350 -16.99 5.96 -7.64
C GLY A 350 -16.23 6.60 -8.79
N GLY A 351 -14.97 6.96 -8.54
CA GLY A 351 -14.02 7.45 -9.54
C GLY A 351 -14.04 8.97 -9.73
N THR A 352 -15.16 9.53 -10.20
CA THR A 352 -15.26 10.98 -10.43
C THR A 352 -16.45 11.60 -9.72
N VAL A 353 -16.22 12.76 -9.09
CA VAL A 353 -17.25 13.54 -8.41
C VAL A 353 -17.21 15.01 -8.80
N LYS A 354 -18.28 15.73 -8.45
CA LYS A 354 -18.40 17.16 -8.71
C LYS A 354 -17.46 17.95 -7.78
N GLY A 355 -16.86 19.01 -8.31
CA GLY A 355 -16.14 19.99 -7.51
C GLY A 355 -15.83 21.25 -8.30
N SER A 356 -14.70 21.88 -8.01
CA SER A 356 -14.30 23.13 -8.68
C SER A 356 -12.83 23.10 -9.09
N ARG A 357 -12.50 23.69 -10.23
CA ARG A 357 -11.14 24.05 -10.62
C ARG A 357 -10.87 25.49 -10.24
N LEU A 358 -9.76 25.72 -9.56
CA LEU A 358 -9.36 27.03 -9.10
C LEU A 358 -8.01 27.40 -9.69
N LYS A 359 -7.84 28.67 -10.02
CA LYS A 359 -6.53 29.30 -10.23
C LYS A 359 -6.29 30.28 -9.09
N LYS A 360 -5.18 30.13 -8.37
CA LYS A 360 -4.81 30.99 -7.25
C LYS A 360 -3.42 31.55 -7.46
N SER A 361 -3.25 32.86 -7.28
CA SER A 361 -1.92 33.48 -7.17
C SER A 361 -1.45 33.38 -5.73
N PHE A 362 -0.15 33.19 -5.53
CA PHE A 362 0.47 33.31 -4.22
C PHE A 362 1.89 33.86 -4.36
N ARG A 363 2.46 34.31 -3.24
CA ARG A 363 3.84 34.77 -3.17
C ARG A 363 4.63 33.79 -2.32
N ASP A 364 5.78 33.33 -2.81
CA ASP A 364 6.67 32.45 -2.07
C ASP A 364 7.48 33.22 -0.99
N SER A 365 8.22 32.49 -0.17
CA SER A 365 9.08 33.06 0.87
C SER A 365 10.22 33.94 0.31
N ASP A 366 10.59 33.79 -0.96
CA ASP A 366 11.59 34.63 -1.64
C ASP A 366 10.99 35.90 -2.24
N GLY A 367 9.66 36.04 -2.18
CA GLY A 367 8.91 37.20 -2.68
C GLY A 367 8.49 37.11 -4.15
N ASN A 368 8.71 35.97 -4.82
CA ASN A 368 8.29 35.71 -6.19
C ASN A 368 6.79 35.38 -6.25
N GLU A 369 6.14 35.78 -7.33
CA GLU A 369 4.73 35.48 -7.57
C GLU A 369 4.57 34.22 -8.43
N HIS A 370 3.67 33.34 -7.98
CA HIS A 370 3.37 32.07 -8.63
C HIS A 370 1.87 31.90 -8.83
N ILE A 371 1.52 31.02 -9.77
CA ILE A 371 0.14 30.63 -10.03
C ILE A 371 0.01 29.11 -9.95
N VAL A 372 -0.90 28.65 -9.10
CA VAL A 372 -1.30 27.25 -9.04
C VAL A 372 -2.71 27.07 -9.59
N GLU A 373 -2.89 26.08 -10.47
CA GLU A 373 -4.17 25.55 -10.90
C GLU A 373 -4.40 24.20 -10.22
N TYR A 374 -5.52 24.03 -9.52
CA TYR A 374 -5.85 22.79 -8.83
C TYR A 374 -7.36 22.52 -8.86
N ASP A 375 -7.72 21.24 -8.83
CA ASP A 375 -9.09 20.82 -8.58
C ASP A 375 -9.33 20.67 -7.08
N GLN A 376 -10.53 21.01 -6.63
CA GLN A 376 -10.98 20.93 -5.25
C GLN A 376 -12.24 20.09 -5.18
N VAL A 377 -12.20 19.06 -4.33
CA VAL A 377 -13.33 18.19 -4.00
C VAL A 377 -13.73 18.44 -2.55
N LEU A 378 -15.01 18.71 -2.34
CA LEU A 378 -15.59 19.06 -1.05
C LEU A 378 -16.47 17.92 -0.52
N SER A 379 -16.23 17.53 0.72
CA SER A 379 -17.16 16.72 1.50
C SER A 379 -17.52 17.43 2.79
N ILE A 380 -18.80 17.36 3.15
CA ILE A 380 -19.38 17.99 4.33
C ILE A 380 -20.10 16.90 5.13
N MET A 381 -19.82 16.84 6.42
CA MET A 381 -20.35 15.82 7.32
C MET A 381 -20.71 16.46 8.66
N PRO A 382 -21.94 16.30 9.18
CA PRO A 382 -22.22 16.63 10.58
C PRO A 382 -21.29 15.87 11.52
N GLU A 383 -20.74 16.54 12.52
CA GLU A 383 -19.91 15.89 13.54
C GLU A 383 -20.80 15.29 14.63
N ARG A 384 -20.67 13.97 14.87
CA ARG A 384 -21.54 13.28 15.84
C ARG A 384 -21.32 13.85 17.26
N GLY A 385 -22.41 14.21 17.92
CA GLY A 385 -22.40 14.71 19.30
C GLY A 385 -21.93 16.16 19.45
N LYS A 386 -21.69 16.89 18.35
CA LYS A 386 -21.32 18.31 18.38
C LYS A 386 -22.21 19.11 17.42
N GLU A 387 -22.46 20.37 17.73
CA GLU A 387 -23.09 21.33 16.80
C GLU A 387 -22.08 21.88 15.79
N LEU A 388 -21.26 20.99 15.21
CA LEU A 388 -20.19 21.32 14.28
C LEU A 388 -20.35 20.53 12.98
N ILE A 389 -19.77 21.07 11.92
CA ILE A 389 -19.74 20.45 10.60
C ILE A 389 -18.28 20.18 10.27
N LYS A 390 -17.93 18.91 10.08
CA LYS A 390 -16.65 18.48 9.53
C LYS A 390 -16.63 18.79 8.04
N VAL A 391 -15.61 19.53 7.61
CA VAL A 391 -15.36 19.87 6.21
C VAL A 391 -14.07 19.19 5.78
N VAL A 392 -14.14 18.37 4.73
CA VAL A 392 -12.98 17.70 4.15
C VAL A 392 -12.77 18.22 2.74
N LEU A 393 -11.58 18.74 2.49
CA LEU A 393 -11.15 19.26 1.19
C LEU A 393 -10.00 18.41 0.65
N LYS A 394 -10.18 17.84 -0.54
CA LYS A 394 -9.09 17.23 -1.30
C LYS A 394 -8.67 18.20 -2.39
N TYR A 395 -7.38 18.49 -2.45
CA TYR A 395 -6.77 19.34 -3.47
C TYR A 395 -5.96 18.48 -4.42
N LEU A 396 -6.17 18.66 -5.72
CA LEU A 396 -5.51 17.93 -6.79
C LEU A 396 -4.81 18.94 -7.71
N PRO A 397 -3.50 19.20 -7.51
CA PRO A 397 -2.74 20.09 -8.38
C PRO A 397 -2.80 19.64 -9.84
N ARG A 398 -2.96 20.60 -10.75
CA ARG A 398 -3.03 20.37 -12.20
C ARG A 398 -1.94 21.11 -12.95
N ARG A 399 -1.67 22.36 -12.56
CA ARG A 399 -0.60 23.17 -13.14
C ARG A 399 0.08 24.04 -12.11
N PHE A 400 1.37 24.27 -12.31
CA PHE A 400 2.17 25.23 -11.56
C PHE A 400 2.88 26.14 -12.56
N ASP A 401 2.68 27.46 -12.48
CA ASP A 401 3.22 28.45 -13.41
C ASP A 401 2.96 28.10 -14.90
N ASN A 402 1.74 27.63 -15.17
CA ASN A 402 1.30 27.12 -16.48
C ASN A 402 1.99 25.84 -16.97
N LEU A 403 2.86 25.19 -16.21
CA LEU A 403 3.38 23.86 -16.52
C LEU A 403 2.48 22.77 -15.94
N ILE A 404 2.41 21.62 -16.59
CA ILE A 404 1.60 20.49 -16.11
C ILE A 404 2.23 19.96 -14.82
N TRP A 405 1.39 19.69 -13.81
CA TRP A 405 1.86 19.14 -12.55
C TRP A 405 2.59 17.81 -12.77
N GLN A 406 3.74 17.63 -12.09
CA GLN A 406 4.64 16.47 -12.24
C GLN A 406 5.25 16.25 -13.64
N SER A 407 5.08 17.18 -14.58
CA SER A 407 5.68 17.07 -15.91
C SER A 407 7.21 17.17 -15.84
N LYS A 408 7.89 16.63 -16.88
CA LYS A 408 9.35 16.70 -16.98
C LYS A 408 9.84 18.14 -16.98
N GLU A 409 9.15 19.02 -17.70
CA GLU A 409 9.47 20.44 -17.80
C GLU A 409 9.37 21.14 -16.43
N LEU A 410 8.36 20.80 -15.62
CA LEU A 410 8.25 21.35 -14.26
C LEU A 410 9.38 20.86 -13.35
N LYS A 411 9.74 19.58 -13.45
CA LYS A 411 10.84 18.98 -12.68
C LYS A 411 12.19 19.61 -13.03
N GLU A 412 12.42 19.91 -14.31
CA GLU A 412 13.66 20.54 -14.80
C GLU A 412 13.89 21.96 -14.27
N LEU A 413 12.83 22.67 -13.87
CA LEU A 413 12.96 24.00 -13.23
C LEU A 413 13.53 23.93 -11.81
N ASN A 414 13.51 22.75 -11.16
CA ASN A 414 14.13 22.49 -9.87
C ASN A 414 13.80 23.55 -8.80
N TYR A 415 12.51 23.86 -8.65
CA TYR A 415 12.04 24.81 -7.63
C TYR A 415 12.49 24.37 -6.22
N PRO A 416 12.92 25.31 -5.37
CA PRO A 416 13.17 25.03 -3.96
C PRO A 416 11.95 24.43 -3.25
N HIS A 417 12.16 23.50 -2.31
CA HIS A 417 11.07 22.80 -1.61
C HIS A 417 10.12 23.74 -0.84
N HIS A 418 10.62 24.86 -0.32
CA HIS A 418 9.79 25.84 0.40
C HIS A 418 8.70 26.44 -0.50
N VAL A 419 8.93 26.58 -1.81
CA VAL A 419 7.94 27.09 -2.77
C VAL A 419 6.67 26.23 -2.76
N PHE A 420 6.81 24.90 -2.72
CA PHE A 420 5.67 23.99 -2.66
C PHE A 420 4.97 24.01 -1.29
N SER A 421 5.73 24.22 -0.22
CA SER A 421 5.16 24.38 1.13
C SER A 421 4.35 25.68 1.24
N ASP A 422 4.85 26.75 0.64
CA ASP A 422 4.15 28.03 0.55
C ASP A 422 2.92 27.95 -0.37
N MET A 423 3.00 27.19 -1.45
CA MET A 423 1.83 26.86 -2.28
C MET A 423 0.76 26.15 -1.43
N LEU A 424 1.12 25.13 -0.64
CA LEU A 424 0.17 24.41 0.21
C LEU A 424 -0.42 25.29 1.30
N LYS A 425 0.40 26.15 1.96
CA LYS A 425 -0.09 27.18 2.89
C LYS A 425 -1.11 28.07 2.20
N ALA A 426 -0.78 28.60 1.02
CA ALA A 426 -1.66 29.48 0.28
C ALA A 426 -2.98 28.78 -0.09
N ILE A 427 -2.96 27.52 -0.49
CA ILE A 427 -4.16 26.72 -0.76
C ILE A 427 -4.99 26.52 0.53
N SER A 428 -4.33 26.26 1.66
CA SER A 428 -4.99 25.99 2.95
C SER A 428 -5.67 27.22 3.58
N ILE A 429 -5.15 28.42 3.33
CA ILE A 429 -5.70 29.66 3.88
C ILE A 429 -7.04 29.99 3.17
N SER A 430 -8.12 29.97 3.96
CA SER A 430 -9.46 30.32 3.51
C SER A 430 -9.55 31.81 3.14
N GLY A 431 -9.71 32.10 1.85
CA GLY A 431 -9.93 33.45 1.36
C GLY A 431 -10.00 33.53 -0.16
N ASP A 432 -11.01 34.22 -0.67
CA ASP A 432 -11.21 34.39 -2.12
C ASP A 432 -10.32 35.50 -2.72
N LYS A 433 -9.58 36.27 -1.90
CA LYS A 433 -8.83 37.46 -2.32
C LYS A 433 -7.77 37.18 -3.40
N ASP A 434 -7.18 35.99 -3.40
CA ASP A 434 -6.12 35.61 -4.35
C ASP A 434 -6.60 34.57 -5.39
N ILE A 435 -7.91 34.29 -5.42
CA ILE A 435 -8.50 33.40 -6.42
C ILE A 435 -8.69 34.18 -7.72
N ILE A 436 -7.89 33.85 -8.73
CA ILE A 436 -7.96 34.43 -10.07
C ILE A 436 -9.22 33.95 -10.79
N SER A 437 -9.54 32.65 -10.66
CA SER A 437 -10.76 32.08 -11.24
C SER A 437 -11.22 30.83 -10.50
N ARG A 438 -12.54 30.57 -10.58
CA ARG A 438 -13.18 29.35 -10.10
C ARG A 438 -14.18 28.86 -11.15
N THR A 439 -14.04 27.60 -11.56
CA THR A 439 -14.93 26.95 -12.52
C THR A 439 -15.48 25.67 -11.91
N VAL A 440 -16.80 25.50 -11.88
CA VAL A 440 -17.42 24.25 -11.41
C VAL A 440 -17.19 23.15 -12.44
N ILE A 441 -16.65 22.02 -11.99
CA ILE A 441 -16.40 20.83 -12.83
C ILE A 441 -17.35 19.72 -12.38
N LYS A 442 -18.06 19.12 -13.35
CA LYS A 442 -19.03 18.05 -13.09
C LYS A 442 -18.36 16.77 -12.60
N ASN A 443 -17.24 16.39 -13.24
CA ASN A 443 -16.49 15.17 -12.96
C ASN A 443 -15.01 15.55 -12.84
N ILE A 444 -14.46 15.56 -11.63
CA ILE A 444 -13.03 15.75 -11.40
C ILE A 444 -12.33 14.40 -11.59
N PRO A 445 -11.43 14.26 -12.59
CA PRO A 445 -10.59 13.07 -12.74
C PRO A 445 -9.71 12.85 -11.50
N ASN A 446 -9.42 11.60 -11.15
CA ASN A 446 -8.61 11.25 -9.97
C ASN A 446 -9.16 11.76 -8.62
N SER A 447 -10.43 12.17 -8.57
CA SER A 447 -11.07 12.46 -7.27
C SER A 447 -11.21 11.19 -6.43
N CYS A 448 -11.51 10.07 -7.09
CA CYS A 448 -11.56 8.71 -6.55
C CYS A 448 -12.48 8.57 -5.33
N ALA A 449 -13.48 9.44 -5.23
CA ALA A 449 -14.39 9.46 -4.10
C ALA A 449 -15.56 8.49 -4.32
N ILE A 450 -16.05 7.92 -3.22
CA ILE A 450 -17.22 7.04 -3.20
C ILE A 450 -18.46 7.92 -3.07
N ILE A 451 -19.45 7.70 -3.96
CA ILE A 451 -20.72 8.41 -3.87
C ILE A 451 -21.53 7.82 -2.70
N CYS A 452 -22.08 8.69 -1.86
CA CYS A 452 -22.97 8.33 -0.76
C CYS A 452 -24.36 8.95 -1.00
N LYS A 453 -25.35 8.67 -0.14
CA LYS A 453 -26.63 9.40 -0.16
C LYS A 453 -26.47 10.90 0.10
N SER A 454 -25.50 11.25 0.93
CA SER A 454 -25.14 12.63 1.26
C SER A 454 -23.98 13.12 0.38
N PHE A 455 -22.95 13.74 0.97
CA PHE A 455 -21.73 14.15 0.29
C PHE A 455 -20.87 12.95 -0.12
N HIS A 456 -19.75 13.18 -0.80
CA HIS A 456 -18.84 12.12 -1.22
C HIS A 456 -17.94 11.65 -0.07
N TYR A 457 -17.63 10.36 0.00
CA TYR A 457 -16.64 9.83 0.93
C TYR A 457 -15.27 9.73 0.25
N GLN A 458 -14.25 10.30 0.88
CA GLN A 458 -12.90 10.44 0.31
C GLN A 458 -11.84 9.58 1.01
N ALA A 459 -12.23 8.74 1.98
CA ALA A 459 -11.31 7.91 2.77
C ALA A 459 -10.15 8.68 3.45
N MET A 460 -10.43 9.93 3.87
CA MET A 460 -9.46 10.77 4.58
C MET A 460 -9.60 10.58 6.09
N PHE A 461 -8.98 9.52 6.62
CA PHE A 461 -8.99 9.18 8.05
C PHE A 461 -7.57 9.01 8.60
N THR A 462 -7.42 9.30 9.89
CA THR A 462 -6.15 9.15 10.64
C THR A 462 -6.13 7.87 11.49
N THR A 463 -7.31 7.36 11.86
CA THR A 463 -7.49 6.05 12.49
C THR A 463 -8.29 5.14 11.58
N PHE A 464 -8.04 3.84 11.65
CA PHE A 464 -8.69 2.88 10.78
C PHE A 464 -9.00 1.59 11.54
N CYS A 465 -10.25 1.15 11.45
CA CYS A 465 -10.73 -0.15 11.92
C CYS A 465 -10.34 -0.48 13.38
N ASP A 466 -10.29 0.53 14.26
CA ASP A 466 -9.80 0.38 15.64
C ASP A 466 -8.43 -0.34 15.72
N ASN A 467 -7.52 0.01 14.81
CA ASN A 467 -6.20 -0.60 14.61
C ASN A 467 -6.21 -2.09 14.21
N HIS A 468 -7.35 -2.64 13.77
CA HIS A 468 -7.44 -3.98 13.17
C HIS A 468 -7.12 -3.96 11.67
N SER A 469 -6.96 -5.14 11.05
CA SER A 469 -6.58 -5.30 9.64
C SER A 469 -7.64 -6.05 8.82
N PRO A 470 -8.59 -5.34 8.17
CA PRO A 470 -9.69 -5.91 7.40
C PRO A 470 -9.32 -6.27 5.95
N LEU A 471 -10.20 -7.04 5.31
CA LEU A 471 -10.37 -7.08 3.85
C LEU A 471 -11.29 -5.94 3.41
N ILE A 472 -10.88 -5.19 2.39
CA ILE A 472 -11.69 -4.17 1.72
C ILE A 472 -12.04 -4.63 0.32
N PHE A 473 -13.32 -4.89 0.07
CA PHE A 473 -13.84 -5.16 -1.27
C PHE A 473 -14.50 -3.87 -1.79
N ASN A 474 -13.76 -3.10 -2.58
CA ASN A 474 -14.24 -1.83 -3.11
C ASN A 474 -14.79 -2.00 -4.54
N ASN A 475 -16.07 -2.33 -4.66
CA ASN A 475 -16.73 -2.58 -5.94
C ASN A 475 -17.16 -1.29 -6.68
N THR A 476 -16.52 -0.15 -6.38
CA THR A 476 -16.81 1.13 -7.04
C THR A 476 -15.89 1.37 -8.22
N CYS A 477 -16.33 2.13 -9.23
CA CYS A 477 -15.53 2.43 -10.42
C CYS A 477 -14.19 3.11 -10.08
N TRP A 478 -13.12 2.74 -10.79
CA TRP A 478 -11.76 3.28 -10.59
C TRP A 478 -11.23 3.12 -9.16
N SER A 479 -11.74 2.18 -8.36
CA SER A 479 -11.35 2.06 -6.96
C SER A 479 -9.90 1.58 -6.75
N ASN A 480 -9.20 1.13 -7.80
CA ASN A 480 -7.75 0.84 -7.77
C ASN A 480 -6.86 2.08 -7.98
N SER A 481 -7.42 3.28 -8.12
CA SER A 481 -6.66 4.53 -8.15
C SER A 481 -6.40 5.05 -6.72
N ASP A 482 -6.31 6.37 -6.49
CA ASP A 482 -5.90 7.00 -5.22
C ASP A 482 -6.55 6.42 -3.95
N ILE A 483 -7.83 6.05 -4.02
CA ILE A 483 -8.57 5.65 -2.80
C ILE A 483 -8.00 4.38 -2.17
N LYS A 484 -7.41 3.46 -2.95
CA LYS A 484 -6.77 2.26 -2.40
C LYS A 484 -5.64 2.63 -1.44
N SER A 485 -4.90 3.69 -1.76
CA SER A 485 -3.69 4.08 -1.04
C SER A 485 -4.02 4.46 0.40
N HIS A 486 -5.18 5.09 0.62
CA HIS A 486 -5.67 5.39 1.95
C HIS A 486 -5.99 4.14 2.78
N PHE A 487 -6.51 3.07 2.17
CA PHE A 487 -6.82 1.84 2.89
C PHE A 487 -5.58 0.98 3.14
N ILE A 488 -4.74 0.79 2.12
CA ILE A 488 -3.52 -0.04 2.20
C ILE A 488 -2.53 0.58 3.19
N ALA A 489 -2.22 1.88 3.04
CA ALA A 489 -1.26 2.56 3.91
C ALA A 489 -1.74 2.70 5.37
N ASN A 490 -3.02 2.47 5.67
CA ASN A 490 -3.55 2.49 7.04
C ASN A 490 -3.79 1.09 7.63
N GLY A 491 -3.23 0.04 7.01
CA GLY A 491 -3.14 -1.28 7.64
C GLY A 491 -4.23 -2.25 7.24
N THR A 492 -4.90 -2.06 6.11
CA THR A 492 -5.72 -3.11 5.47
C THR A 492 -4.85 -4.31 5.11
N ARG A 493 -5.30 -5.55 5.38
CA ARG A 493 -4.56 -6.77 4.98
C ARG A 493 -4.77 -7.14 3.51
N ALA A 494 -5.94 -6.79 2.99
CA ALA A 494 -6.35 -7.14 1.64
C ALA A 494 -7.24 -6.06 1.03
N TYR A 495 -6.94 -5.61 -0.18
CA TYR A 495 -7.76 -4.65 -0.92
C TYR A 495 -8.07 -5.17 -2.32
N ILE A 496 -9.34 -5.16 -2.68
CA ILE A 496 -9.82 -5.46 -4.04
C ILE A 496 -10.46 -4.20 -4.60
N GLY A 497 -10.03 -3.77 -5.79
CA GLY A 497 -10.60 -2.62 -6.48
C GLY A 497 -10.59 -2.77 -8.00
N THR A 498 -11.34 -1.92 -8.70
CA THR A 498 -11.45 -1.93 -10.16
C THR A 498 -10.51 -0.91 -10.80
N LEU A 499 -9.94 -1.30 -11.94
CA LEU A 499 -9.09 -0.43 -12.76
C LEU A 499 -9.87 0.62 -13.53
N TRP A 500 -11.13 0.36 -13.89
CA TRP A 500 -11.98 1.29 -14.65
C TRP A 500 -13.46 1.16 -14.24
N ASN A 501 -14.36 1.71 -15.05
CA ASN A 501 -15.81 1.61 -14.87
C ASN A 501 -16.30 0.17 -15.07
N ILE A 502 -16.95 -0.40 -14.06
CA ILE A 502 -17.49 -1.76 -14.13
C ILE A 502 -19.00 -1.76 -14.42
N GLY A 503 -19.48 -2.71 -15.22
CA GLY A 503 -20.91 -2.93 -15.41
C GLY A 503 -21.57 -3.52 -14.17
N ASN A 504 -22.79 -3.06 -13.83
CA ASN A 504 -23.54 -3.58 -12.67
C ASN A 504 -23.75 -5.11 -12.70
N PRO A 505 -24.07 -5.76 -13.85
CA PRO A 505 -24.16 -7.22 -13.90
C PRO A 505 -22.84 -7.93 -13.53
N THR A 506 -21.71 -7.45 -14.06
CA THR A 506 -20.37 -7.97 -13.76
C THR A 506 -20.05 -7.75 -12.29
N ALA A 507 -20.18 -6.52 -11.80
CA ALA A 507 -19.91 -6.17 -10.40
C ALA A 507 -20.67 -7.07 -9.42
N ARG A 508 -21.95 -7.33 -9.72
CA ARG A 508 -22.81 -8.18 -8.90
C ARG A 508 -22.37 -9.64 -8.90
N GLU A 509 -22.13 -10.21 -10.09
CA GLU A 509 -21.75 -11.62 -10.20
C GLU A 509 -20.34 -11.86 -9.65
N SER A 510 -19.42 -10.93 -9.87
CA SER A 510 -18.06 -10.98 -9.30
C SER A 510 -18.08 -11.02 -7.77
N ALA A 511 -18.82 -10.10 -7.14
CA ALA A 511 -18.97 -10.11 -5.69
C ALA A 511 -19.60 -11.41 -5.20
N LYS A 512 -20.68 -11.87 -5.84
CA LYS A 512 -21.33 -13.13 -5.48
C LYS A 512 -20.36 -14.32 -5.51
N ILE A 513 -19.63 -14.50 -6.61
CA ILE A 513 -18.65 -15.59 -6.76
C ILE A 513 -17.60 -15.55 -5.65
N PHE A 514 -17.08 -14.35 -5.35
CA PHE A 514 -16.09 -14.15 -4.31
C PHE A 514 -16.63 -14.51 -2.93
N TYR A 515 -17.82 -14.02 -2.57
CA TYR A 515 -18.42 -14.22 -1.24
C TYR A 515 -19.00 -15.62 -1.02
N ASP A 516 -19.44 -16.31 -2.07
CA ASP A 516 -19.99 -17.67 -1.96
C ASP A 516 -18.94 -18.69 -1.44
N ASN A 517 -17.64 -18.40 -1.55
CA ASN A 517 -16.54 -19.27 -1.11
C ASN A 517 -15.56 -18.59 -0.14
N ILE A 518 -15.90 -17.40 0.39
CA ILE A 518 -14.97 -16.53 1.15
C ILE A 518 -14.40 -17.17 2.43
N PHE A 519 -15.11 -18.16 2.98
CA PHE A 519 -14.71 -18.88 4.20
C PHE A 519 -14.06 -20.23 3.95
N ASP A 520 -14.06 -20.69 2.71
CA ASP A 520 -13.64 -22.05 2.36
C ASP A 520 -12.26 -22.06 1.68
N LYS A 521 -11.80 -20.89 1.20
CA LYS A 521 -10.53 -20.72 0.48
C LYS A 521 -9.87 -19.37 0.81
N PRO A 522 -8.54 -19.24 0.59
CA PRO A 522 -7.88 -17.95 0.66
C PRO A 522 -8.48 -16.92 -0.31
N PHE A 523 -8.40 -15.63 0.05
CA PHE A 523 -8.94 -14.54 -0.77
C PHE A 523 -8.39 -14.56 -2.19
N MET A 524 -7.12 -14.90 -2.35
CA MET A 524 -6.46 -15.01 -3.65
C MET A 524 -7.16 -16.00 -4.58
N GLU A 525 -7.53 -17.19 -4.09
CA GLU A 525 -8.20 -18.21 -4.90
C GLU A 525 -9.62 -17.80 -5.26
N ASN A 526 -10.33 -17.18 -4.32
CA ASN A 526 -11.67 -16.64 -4.55
C ASN A 526 -11.63 -15.51 -5.58
N PHE A 527 -10.64 -14.63 -5.49
CA PHE A 527 -10.38 -13.56 -6.45
C PHE A 527 -10.05 -14.10 -7.85
N HIS A 528 -9.17 -15.11 -7.94
CA HIS A 528 -8.82 -15.72 -9.21
C HIS A 528 -10.04 -16.41 -9.86
N SER A 529 -10.84 -17.13 -9.06
CA SER A 529 -12.09 -17.75 -9.51
C SER A 529 -13.09 -16.70 -10.01
N MET A 530 -13.22 -15.60 -9.27
CA MET A 530 -14.03 -14.43 -9.66
C MET A 530 -13.61 -13.88 -11.03
N GLN A 531 -12.31 -13.64 -11.24
CA GLN A 531 -11.79 -13.06 -12.48
C GLN A 531 -12.00 -13.97 -13.69
N ASN A 532 -11.82 -15.28 -13.53
CA ASN A 532 -11.98 -16.25 -14.62
C ASN A 532 -13.43 -16.39 -15.11
N LEU A 533 -14.40 -16.05 -14.26
CA LEU A 533 -15.83 -16.12 -14.57
C LEU A 533 -16.37 -14.80 -15.15
N ILE A 534 -15.56 -13.74 -15.23
CA ILE A 534 -15.95 -12.52 -15.96
C ILE A 534 -15.88 -12.81 -17.46
N THR A 535 -17.04 -13.07 -18.05
CA THR A 535 -17.18 -13.36 -19.49
C THR A 535 -17.33 -12.12 -20.35
N GLU A 536 -17.73 -10.99 -19.77
CA GLU A 536 -17.94 -9.75 -20.51
C GLU A 536 -16.59 -9.14 -20.92
N HIS A 537 -16.39 -8.95 -22.22
CA HIS A 537 -15.08 -8.56 -22.77
C HIS A 537 -14.62 -7.18 -22.29
N SER A 538 -15.52 -6.23 -22.07
CA SER A 538 -15.21 -4.87 -21.60
C SER A 538 -14.65 -4.85 -20.17
N ASP A 539 -15.06 -5.80 -19.33
CA ASP A 539 -14.75 -5.86 -17.89
C ASP A 539 -13.72 -6.96 -17.55
N LYS A 540 -13.18 -7.65 -18.55
CA LYS A 540 -12.22 -8.72 -18.32
C LYS A 540 -10.94 -8.20 -17.64
N ASN A 541 -10.50 -8.88 -16.58
CA ASN A 541 -9.33 -8.52 -15.75
C ASN A 541 -9.41 -7.11 -15.14
N ILE A 542 -10.62 -6.63 -14.88
CA ILE A 542 -10.84 -5.28 -14.34
C ILE A 542 -10.38 -5.13 -12.89
N TYR A 543 -10.42 -6.19 -12.09
CA TYR A 543 -10.05 -6.08 -10.68
C TYR A 543 -8.54 -6.26 -10.44
N ILE A 544 -8.04 -5.63 -9.39
CA ILE A 544 -6.71 -5.86 -8.81
C ILE A 544 -6.88 -6.33 -7.38
N PHE A 545 -6.02 -7.26 -6.97
CA PHE A 545 -5.92 -7.73 -5.60
C PHE A 545 -4.57 -7.35 -4.98
N TRP A 546 -4.62 -6.51 -3.95
CA TRP A 546 -3.50 -6.20 -3.06
C TRP A 546 -3.64 -7.05 -1.82
N GLY A 547 -2.69 -7.93 -1.54
CA GLY A 547 -2.85 -8.97 -0.52
C GLY A 547 -1.75 -10.01 -0.58
N LEU A 548 -1.70 -10.86 0.44
CA LEU A 548 -0.83 -12.04 0.47
C LEU A 548 -1.63 -13.31 0.16
N HIS A 549 -0.92 -14.33 -0.28
CA HIS A 549 -1.52 -15.56 -0.82
C HIS A 549 -2.32 -16.36 0.22
N PHE A 550 -2.01 -16.20 1.51
CA PHE A 550 -2.60 -16.98 2.60
C PHE A 550 -3.77 -16.29 3.30
N SER A 551 -4.07 -15.01 3.02
CA SER A 551 -5.06 -14.25 3.79
C SER A 551 -6.47 -14.85 3.67
N THR A 552 -7.16 -15.07 4.80
CA THR A 552 -8.48 -15.71 4.85
C THR A 552 -9.50 -14.97 5.75
N LEU A 553 -10.74 -15.48 5.76
CA LEU A 553 -11.71 -15.25 6.84
C LEU A 553 -12.03 -16.58 7.52
N SER A 554 -12.28 -16.51 8.82
CA SER A 554 -12.77 -17.65 9.60
C SER A 554 -14.26 -17.50 9.89
N ARG A 555 -14.97 -18.61 10.01
CA ARG A 555 -16.38 -18.60 10.44
C ARG A 555 -16.46 -18.24 11.93
N GLY A 556 -17.45 -17.43 12.29
CA GLY A 556 -17.73 -17.09 13.68
C GLY A 556 -18.15 -18.32 14.48
N ILE A 557 -17.74 -18.35 15.74
CA ILE A 557 -18.11 -19.40 16.69
C ILE A 557 -19.54 -19.11 17.16
N ASP A 558 -20.45 -20.09 17.06
CA ASP A 558 -21.75 -20.02 17.71
C ASP A 558 -21.54 -19.89 19.22
N VAL A 559 -22.01 -18.79 19.82
CA VAL A 559 -21.98 -18.56 21.28
C VAL A 559 -23.15 -19.23 21.95
#